data_AF-A0A937YQA5-F1
#
_entry.id   AF-A0A937YQA5-F1
#
_cell.length_a   1.000
_cell.length_b   1.000
_cell.length_c   1.000
_cell.angle_alpha   90.00
_cell.angle_beta   90.00
_cell.angle_gamma   90.00
#
_symmetry.space_group_name_H-M   'P 1'
#
loop_
_entity.id
_entity.type
_entity.pdbx_description
1 polymer ?
#
loop_
_entity_poly.entity_id
_entity_poly.type
_entity_poly.pdbx_seq_one_letter_code
_entity_poly.pdbx_strand_id
1 'polypeptide(L)'
;MRLTAILLALVLHGLGAAAALAGASSGSMPWREWSDEISQQAQREQRFVLLSLQSWWCPWCHVMEQETYSDPEVQKLVAAHFIPVRVDQDSRPDLSQRYER
;
A
#
# COMPACT_ATOMS: atom_id res chain seq x y z
N MET A 1 50.61 -5.06 20.88
CA MET A 1 49.52 -5.96 20.44
C MET A 1 48.10 -5.51 20.84
N ARG A 2 47.87 -4.27 21.31
CA ARG A 2 46.53 -3.78 21.69
C ARG A 2 46.00 -2.60 20.84
N LEU A 3 46.79 -2.11 19.89
CA LEU A 3 46.44 -0.92 19.08
C LEU A 3 45.91 -1.26 17.67
N THR A 4 46.12 -2.48 17.17
CA THR A 4 45.62 -2.93 15.86
C THR A 4 44.14 -3.32 15.86
N ALA A 5 43.53 -3.55 17.04
CA ALA A 5 42.14 -3.99 17.15
C ALA A 5 41.10 -2.85 17.03
N ILE A 6 41.52 -1.59 17.22
CA ILE A 6 40.57 -0.45 17.24
C ILE A 6 40.33 0.11 15.82
N LEU A 7 41.28 -0.07 14.91
CA LEU A 7 41.15 0.38 13.51
C LEU A 7 40.19 -0.49 12.66
N LEU A 8 39.88 -1.73 13.08
CA LEU A 8 38.92 -2.59 12.36
C LEU A 8 37.45 -2.29 12.70
N ALA A 9 37.18 -1.71 13.87
CA ALA A 9 35.80 -1.49 14.33
C ALA A 9 35.11 -0.27 13.66
N LEU A 10 35.89 0.63 13.06
CA LEU A 10 35.37 1.82 12.36
C LEU A 10 34.93 1.54 10.92
N VAL A 11 35.31 0.41 10.33
CA VAL A 11 34.86 0.01 8.98
C VAL A 11 33.48 -0.67 9.02
N LEU A 12 33.12 -1.32 10.14
CA LEU A 12 31.83 -2.02 10.29
C LEU A 12 30.62 -1.11 10.56
N HIS A 13 30.83 0.18 10.84
CA HIS A 13 29.72 1.13 11.07
C HIS A 13 29.43 2.01 9.84
N GLY A 14 30.13 1.80 8.72
CA GLY A 14 30.12 2.74 7.60
C GLY A 14 29.24 2.38 6.41
N LEU A 15 28.78 1.14 6.26
CA LEU A 15 28.08 0.69 5.04
C LEU A 15 26.83 -0.10 5.40
N GLY A 16 25.64 0.46 5.16
CA GLY A 16 24.42 -0.34 5.24
C GLY A 16 23.08 0.38 5.33
N ALA A 17 22.98 1.66 5.00
CA ALA A 17 21.69 2.29 4.72
C ALA A 17 21.73 2.97 3.35
N ALA A 18 21.98 2.17 2.32
CA ALA A 18 21.45 2.51 1.00
C ALA A 18 19.94 2.30 1.08
N ALA A 19 19.23 3.30 1.62
CA ALA A 19 17.81 3.42 1.39
C ALA A 19 17.65 3.43 -0.13
N ALA A 20 17.13 2.34 -0.68
CA ALA A 20 16.76 2.26 -2.07
C ALA A 20 15.85 3.46 -2.32
N LEU A 21 16.34 4.44 -3.09
CA LEU A 21 15.48 5.35 -3.81
C LEU A 21 14.75 4.46 -4.81
N ALA A 22 13.69 3.80 -4.33
CA ALA A 22 12.64 3.30 -5.20
C ALA A 22 12.14 4.55 -5.93
N GLY A 23 12.64 4.74 -7.15
CA GLY A 23 12.17 5.79 -8.04
C GLY A 23 10.64 5.72 -8.03
N ALA A 24 10.00 6.87 -7.82
CA ALA A 24 8.55 6.96 -7.82
C ALA A 24 8.04 6.28 -9.09
N SER A 25 7.47 5.09 -8.94
CA SER A 25 6.81 4.43 -10.04
C SER A 25 5.66 5.36 -10.42
N SER A 26 5.64 5.82 -11.66
CA SER A 26 4.46 6.45 -12.27
C SER A 26 3.38 5.39 -12.51
N GLY A 27 3.11 4.57 -11.49
CA GLY A 27 2.23 3.42 -11.52
C GLY A 27 0.81 3.83 -11.16
N SER A 28 -0.16 3.03 -11.57
CA SER A 28 -1.50 3.09 -10.98
C SER A 28 -1.46 2.52 -9.56
N MET A 29 -2.45 2.88 -8.75
CA MET A 29 -2.71 2.21 -7.47
C MET A 29 -2.67 0.68 -7.62
N PRO A 30 -2.00 -0.07 -6.71
CA PRO A 30 -1.86 -1.52 -6.80
C PRO A 30 -3.14 -2.23 -6.30
N TRP A 31 -4.28 -1.88 -6.89
CA TRP A 31 -5.59 -2.40 -6.52
C TRP A 31 -5.66 -3.91 -6.61
N ARG A 32 -6.31 -4.52 -5.63
CA ARG A 32 -6.68 -5.93 -5.63
C ARG A 32 -8.19 -6.08 -5.69
N GLU A 33 -8.64 -7.21 -6.23
CA GLU A 33 -10.05 -7.61 -6.16
C GLU A 33 -10.37 -8.18 -4.78
N TRP A 34 -11.63 -8.04 -4.36
CA TRP A 34 -12.09 -8.63 -3.10
C TRP A 34 -12.10 -10.16 -3.17
N SER A 35 -11.55 -10.79 -2.15
CA SER A 35 -11.64 -12.22 -1.93
C SER A 35 -11.56 -12.55 -0.44
N ASP A 36 -12.02 -13.73 -0.03
CA ASP A 36 -12.00 -14.14 1.37
C ASP A 36 -10.56 -14.28 1.91
N GLU A 37 -9.60 -14.54 1.02
CA GLU A 37 -8.17 -14.61 1.34
C GLU A 37 -7.59 -13.26 1.76
N ILE A 38 -8.16 -12.13 1.33
CA ILE A 38 -7.70 -10.79 1.73
C ILE A 38 -7.78 -10.63 3.24
N SER A 39 -8.87 -11.08 3.87
CA SER A 39 -9.03 -10.98 5.32
C SER A 39 -8.00 -11.83 6.07
N GLN A 40 -7.71 -13.02 5.56
CA GLN A 40 -6.68 -13.88 6.15
C GLN A 40 -5.28 -13.28 5.96
N GLN A 41 -5.00 -12.68 4.81
CA GLN A 41 -3.74 -11.99 4.56
C GLN A 41 -3.57 -10.78 5.49
N ALA A 42 -4.61 -9.94 5.62
CA ALA A 42 -4.61 -8.79 6.50
C ALA A 42 -4.29 -9.18 7.95
N GLN A 43 -4.85 -10.29 8.43
CA GLN A 43 -4.54 -10.84 9.75
C GLN A 43 -3.09 -11.32 9.87
N ARG A 44 -2.59 -12.09 8.88
CA ARG A 44 -1.22 -12.61 8.87
C ARG A 44 -0.17 -11.51 8.80
N GLU A 45 -0.39 -10.51 7.97
CA GLU A 45 0.53 -9.38 7.77
C GLU A 45 0.35 -8.29 8.82
N GLN A 46 -0.68 -8.37 9.67
CA GLN A 46 -1.08 -7.32 10.61
C GLN A 46 -1.27 -5.96 9.92
N ARG A 47 -1.94 -5.98 8.76
CA ARG A 47 -2.20 -4.79 7.93
C ARG A 47 -3.68 -4.55 7.77
N PHE A 48 -4.07 -3.28 7.69
CA PHE A 48 -5.44 -2.92 7.42
C PHE A 48 -5.78 -3.11 5.94
N VAL A 49 -7.06 -3.39 5.66
CA VAL A 49 -7.61 -3.37 4.30
C VAL A 49 -8.16 -1.97 4.03
N LEU A 50 -7.70 -1.34 2.96
CA LEU A 50 -8.34 -0.14 2.43
C LEU A 50 -9.36 -0.62 1.39
N LEU A 51 -10.62 -0.69 1.80
CA LEU A 51 -11.72 -1.11 0.94
C LEU A 51 -12.32 0.12 0.26
N SER A 52 -12.16 0.21 -1.06
CA SER A 52 -12.79 1.23 -1.90
C SER A 52 -13.96 0.61 -2.66
N LEU A 53 -15.18 0.86 -2.17
CA LEU A 53 -16.42 0.56 -2.88
C LEU A 53 -16.69 1.69 -3.88
N GLN A 54 -16.79 1.34 -5.17
CA GLN A 54 -16.93 2.31 -6.26
C GLN A 54 -18.01 1.83 -7.24
N SER A 55 -18.58 2.75 -8.01
CA SER A 55 -19.40 2.42 -9.19
C SER A 55 -18.84 3.15 -10.41
N TRP A 56 -18.97 2.54 -11.60
CA TRP A 56 -18.48 3.14 -12.85
C TRP A 56 -19.13 4.48 -13.22
N TRP A 57 -20.37 4.71 -12.78
CA TRP A 57 -21.12 5.95 -13.04
C TRP A 57 -20.91 7.03 -11.98
N CYS A 58 -20.16 6.76 -10.91
CA CYS A 58 -19.96 7.67 -9.78
C CYS A 58 -18.95 8.79 -10.13
N PRO A 59 -19.37 10.06 -10.24
CA PRO A 59 -18.46 11.16 -10.62
C PRO A 59 -17.36 11.39 -9.59
N TRP A 60 -17.68 11.27 -8.30
CA TRP A 60 -16.72 11.48 -7.22
C TRP A 60 -15.68 10.36 -7.13
N CYS A 61 -16.03 9.15 -7.56
CA CYS A 61 -15.10 8.04 -7.66
C CYS A 61 -14.05 8.33 -8.74
N HIS A 62 -14.46 8.93 -9.87
CA HIS A 62 -13.53 9.40 -10.91
C HIS A 62 -12.62 10.52 -10.41
N VAL A 63 -13.14 11.49 -9.65
CA VAL A 63 -12.32 12.55 -9.04
C VAL A 63 -11.31 11.98 -8.05
N MET A 64 -11.74 11.05 -7.18
CA MET A 64 -10.83 10.37 -6.25
C MET A 64 -9.72 9.61 -6.99
N GLU A 65 -10.05 8.90 -8.07
CA GLU A 65 -9.05 8.21 -8.89
C GLU A 65 -8.07 9.18 -9.54
N GLN A 66 -8.58 10.28 -10.11
CA GLN A 66 -7.79 11.25 -10.88
C GLN A 66 -6.94 12.18 -10.00
N GLU A 67 -7.40 12.57 -8.83
CA GLU A 67 -6.74 13.58 -8.00
C GLU A 67 -6.02 13.00 -6.77
N THR A 68 -6.55 11.91 -6.19
CA THR A 68 -6.00 11.34 -4.96
C THR A 68 -5.21 10.06 -5.23
N TYR A 69 -5.79 9.09 -5.93
CA TYR A 69 -5.12 7.80 -6.17
C TYR A 69 -4.08 7.85 -7.29
N SER A 70 -4.06 8.91 -8.09
CA SER A 70 -3.00 9.19 -9.05
C SER A 70 -1.76 9.84 -8.41
N ASP A 71 -1.88 10.40 -7.19
CA ASP A 71 -0.77 11.03 -6.47
C ASP A 71 0.24 9.97 -6.01
N PRO A 72 1.50 10.03 -6.46
CA PRO A 72 2.53 9.06 -6.08
C PRO A 72 2.79 8.96 -4.58
N GLU A 73 2.64 10.06 -3.82
CA GLU A 73 2.84 10.04 -2.37
C GLU A 73 1.68 9.32 -1.68
N VAL A 74 0.45 9.50 -2.14
CA VAL A 74 -0.71 8.72 -1.67
C VAL A 74 -0.53 7.25 -1.99
N GLN A 75 -0.14 6.91 -3.22
CA GLN A 75 0.10 5.51 -3.61
C GLN A 75 1.15 4.85 -2.73
N LYS A 76 2.24 5.55 -2.44
CA LYS A 76 3.31 5.07 -1.57
C LYS A 76 2.82 4.82 -0.14
N LEU A 77 2.05 5.75 0.41
CA LEU A 77 1.46 5.60 1.75
C LEU A 77 0.48 4.42 1.79
N VAL A 78 -0.39 4.30 0.78
CA VAL A 78 -1.35 3.20 0.71
C VAL A 78 -0.63 1.86 0.58
N ALA A 79 0.34 1.75 -0.33
CA ALA A 79 1.12 0.54 -0.55
C ALA A 79 1.94 0.13 0.68
N ALA A 80 2.42 1.09 1.48
CA ALA A 80 3.19 0.83 2.69
C ALA A 80 2.31 0.35 3.86
N HIS A 81 1.10 0.88 4.00
CA HIS A 81 0.31 0.70 5.22
C HIS A 81 -0.93 -0.18 5.07
N PHE A 82 -1.42 -0.37 3.84
CA PHE A 82 -2.70 -1.03 3.60
C PHE A 82 -2.60 -2.12 2.54
N ILE A 83 -3.56 -3.04 2.56
CA ILE A 83 -3.90 -3.90 1.43
C ILE A 83 -5.04 -3.18 0.68
N PRO A 84 -4.75 -2.48 -0.43
CA PRO A 84 -5.78 -1.76 -1.17
C PRO A 84 -6.66 -2.72 -1.97
N VAL A 85 -7.97 -2.63 -1.78
CA VAL A 85 -8.96 -3.43 -2.47
C VAL A 85 -9.99 -2.51 -3.11
N ARG A 86 -10.24 -2.71 -4.40
CA ARG A 86 -11.30 -2.02 -5.13
C ARG A 86 -12.41 -3.00 -5.44
N VAL A 87 -13.65 -2.54 -5.33
CA VAL A 87 -14.85 -3.34 -5.60
C VAL A 87 -15.83 -2.48 -6.39
N ASP A 88 -16.32 -3.02 -7.50
CA ASP A 88 -17.53 -2.50 -8.13
C ASP A 88 -18.75 -2.92 -7.32
N GLN A 89 -19.30 -1.97 -6.58
CA GLN A 89 -20.37 -2.21 -5.62
C GLN A 89 -21.71 -2.55 -6.29
N ASP A 90 -21.92 -2.14 -7.54
CA ASP A 90 -23.11 -2.50 -8.31
C ASP A 90 -23.11 -4.01 -8.61
N SER A 91 -21.92 -4.57 -8.88
CA SER A 91 -21.72 -6.00 -9.12
C SER A 91 -21.65 -6.84 -7.84
N ARG A 92 -21.37 -6.19 -6.69
CA ARG A 92 -21.21 -6.82 -5.36
C ARG A 92 -22.12 -6.20 -4.31
N PRO A 93 -23.45 -6.36 -4.46
CA PRO A 93 -24.42 -5.80 -3.51
C PRO A 93 -24.29 -6.43 -2.11
N ASP A 94 -23.67 -7.59 -1.97
CA ASP A 94 -23.34 -8.23 -0.69
C ASP A 94 -22.33 -7.40 0.12
N LEU A 95 -21.36 -6.78 -0.55
CA LEU A 95 -20.34 -5.95 0.10
C LEU A 95 -20.84 -4.52 0.35
N SER A 96 -21.53 -3.91 -0.62
CA SER A 96 -22.17 -2.60 -0.46
C SER A 96 -23.07 -2.58 0.78
N GLN A 97 -24.02 -3.52 0.86
CA GLN A 97 -24.97 -3.57 1.97
C GLN A 97 -24.33 -3.85 3.33
N ARG A 98 -23.15 -4.46 3.35
CA ARG A 98 -22.44 -4.76 4.60
C ARG A 98 -21.78 -3.53 5.21
N TYR A 99 -21.27 -2.62 4.39
CA TYR A 99 -20.41 -1.52 4.83
C TYR A 99 -20.99 -0.12 4.62
N GLU A 100 -22.03 0.05 3.82
CA GLU A 100 -22.66 1.36 3.54
C GLU A 100 -23.98 1.60 4.30
N ARG A 101 -24.36 0.70 5.21
CA ARG A 101 -25.59 0.82 6.01
C ARG A 101 -25.44 1.67 7.26
#